data_AF-A0A929UER1-F1
#
_entry.id   AF-A0A929UER1-F1
#
_cell.length_a   1.000
_cell.length_b   1.000
_cell.length_c   1.000
_cell.angle_alpha   90.00
_cell.angle_beta   90.00
_cell.angle_gamma   90.00
#
_symmetry.space_group_name_H-M   'P 1'
#
loop_
_entity.id
_entity.type
_entity.pdbx_description
1 polymer ?
#
loop_
_entity_poly.entity_id
_entity_poly.type
_entity_poly.pdbx_seq_one_letter_code
_entity_poly.pdbx_strand_id
1 'polypeptide(L)'
;MVHCYKNGGYHIVLDVNSGSVHVVDRAVYDMIPVCEKAYEKKCRMHSSGCEKESCKAGDKEGGRCDGDFSAMREAVFSDATLQEKYDRKTLEEALSEIEELVAQELLFSEDIYEEYVDGFQDRETVVKALCLNIAHDCNLRCSYCFADEGQYHGGKRGLMSLEVGKAALDFLMDHSGNRRNLEVDFFGGEPLMNWEVVKNIVAYGRELEKKNDKRFRFTLTTNGVLLNDEILEFANREMANLVLSIDGRREVHDRMRPFPGRRGSSYDTI
;
A
#
# COMPACT_ATOMS: atom_id res chain seq x y z
N MET A 1 -5.24 -16.96 9.88
CA MET A 1 -5.86 -15.85 10.65
C MET A 1 -7.00 -15.28 9.83
N VAL A 2 -8.19 -15.16 10.40
CA VAL A 2 -9.37 -14.62 9.70
C VAL A 2 -9.87 -13.35 10.41
N HIS A 3 -10.26 -12.34 9.63
CA HIS A 3 -10.85 -11.11 10.15
C HIS A 3 -12.33 -11.00 9.76
N CYS A 4 -13.20 -10.88 10.76
CA CYS A 4 -14.65 -10.75 10.57
C CYS A 4 -15.13 -9.36 11.00
N TYR A 5 -15.91 -8.70 10.15
CA TYR A 5 -16.55 -7.42 10.48
C TYR A 5 -17.88 -7.21 9.76
N LYS A 6 -18.69 -6.28 10.26
CA LYS A 6 -19.95 -5.87 9.65
C LYS A 6 -19.86 -4.44 9.15
N ASN A 7 -20.22 -4.20 7.90
CA ASN A 7 -20.24 -2.86 7.32
C ASN A 7 -21.41 -2.72 6.34
N GLY A 8 -22.17 -1.63 6.44
CA GLY A 8 -23.28 -1.35 5.52
C GLY A 8 -24.38 -2.44 5.45
N GLY A 9 -24.53 -3.26 6.50
CA GLY A 9 -25.47 -4.39 6.52
C GLY A 9 -24.90 -5.72 6.00
N TYR A 10 -23.65 -5.72 5.50
CA TYR A 10 -22.97 -6.93 5.05
C TYR A 10 -22.15 -7.56 6.17
N HIS A 11 -22.11 -8.90 6.17
CA HIS A 11 -21.23 -9.71 7.00
C HIS A 11 -20.03 -10.11 6.15
N ILE A 12 -18.84 -9.62 6.52
CA ILE A 12 -17.62 -9.78 5.71
C ILE A 12 -16.61 -10.62 6.49
N VAL A 13 -16.05 -11.61 5.82
CA VAL A 13 -15.01 -12.51 6.33
C VAL A 13 -13.81 -12.42 5.39
N LEU A 14 -12.66 -12.02 5.91
CA LEU A 14 -11.40 -11.90 5.19
C LEU A 14 -10.43 -12.97 5.70
N ASP A 15 -10.04 -13.87 4.83
CA ASP A 15 -8.90 -14.75 5.09
C ASP A 15 -7.60 -14.01 4.76
N VAL A 16 -6.75 -13.82 5.78
CA VAL A 16 -5.63 -12.87 5.69
C VAL A 16 -4.51 -13.39 4.81
N ASN A 17 -4.23 -14.69 4.87
CA ASN A 17 -3.07 -15.27 4.21
C ASN A 17 -3.32 -15.52 2.72
N SER A 18 -4.52 -16.00 2.34
CA SER A 18 -4.91 -16.14 0.93
C SER A 18 -5.32 -14.82 0.29
N GLY A 19 -5.75 -13.83 1.09
CA GLY A 19 -6.36 -12.59 0.60
C GLY A 19 -7.81 -12.74 0.13
N SER A 20 -8.43 -13.91 0.38
CA SER A 20 -9.82 -14.18 -0.01
C SER A 20 -10.80 -13.36 0.83
N VAL A 21 -11.82 -12.78 0.17
CA VAL A 21 -12.87 -11.98 0.81
C VAL A 21 -14.23 -12.60 0.52
N HIS A 22 -14.97 -12.90 1.58
CA HIS A 22 -16.28 -13.54 1.51
C HIS A 22 -17.34 -12.60 2.08
N VAL A 23 -18.43 -12.41 1.33
CA VAL A 23 -19.67 -11.84 1.85
C VAL A 23 -20.57 -13.01 2.18
N VAL A 24 -20.86 -13.19 3.45
CA VAL A 24 -21.52 -14.39 3.97
C VAL A 24 -22.87 -14.04 4.59
N ASP A 25 -23.70 -15.05 4.80
CA ASP A 25 -24.90 -14.87 5.59
C ASP A 25 -24.58 -14.79 7.10
N ARG A 26 -25.62 -14.62 7.91
CA ARG A 26 -25.45 -14.48 9.36
C ARG A 26 -25.04 -15.80 10.02
N ALA A 27 -25.49 -16.94 9.50
CA ALA A 27 -25.20 -18.25 10.07
C ALA A 27 -23.71 -18.57 9.92
N VAL A 28 -23.18 -18.46 8.70
CA VAL A 28 -21.75 -18.61 8.41
C VAL A 28 -20.93 -17.61 9.23
N TYR A 29 -21.33 -16.33 9.25
CA TYR A 29 -20.60 -15.29 10.02
C TYR A 29 -20.49 -15.61 11.51
N ASP A 30 -21.58 -16.06 12.13
CA ASP A 30 -21.60 -16.41 13.55
C ASP A 30 -20.80 -17.72 13.82
N MET A 31 -20.67 -18.60 12.83
CA MET A 31 -19.92 -19.87 12.91
C MET A 31 -18.40 -19.71 12.77
N ILE A 32 -17.91 -18.75 11.96
CA ILE A 32 -16.47 -18.59 11.69
C ILE A 32 -15.60 -18.57 12.96
N PRO A 33 -15.91 -17.80 14.02
CA PRO A 33 -15.05 -17.79 15.22
C PRO A 33 -15.03 -19.11 16.00
N VAL A 34 -16.08 -19.92 15.88
CA VAL A 34 -16.15 -21.26 16.49
C VAL A 34 -15.30 -22.23 15.68
N CYS A 35 -15.45 -22.20 14.36
CA CYS A 35 -14.67 -23.00 13.42
C CYS A 35 -13.16 -22.67 13.52
N GLU A 36 -12.78 -21.39 13.55
CA GLU A 36 -11.38 -20.96 13.65
C GLU A 36 -10.69 -21.52 14.89
N LYS A 37 -11.33 -21.39 16.06
CA LYS A 37 -10.80 -21.93 17.33
C LYS A 37 -10.64 -23.46 17.29
N ALA A 38 -11.55 -24.16 16.63
CA ALA A 38 -11.47 -25.62 16.49
C ALA A 38 -10.34 -26.01 15.52
N TYR A 39 -10.21 -25.29 14.42
CA TYR A 39 -9.20 -25.50 13.39
C TYR A 39 -7.78 -25.25 13.93
N GLU A 40 -7.56 -24.13 14.63
CA GLU A 40 -6.26 -23.79 15.22
C GLU A 40 -5.78 -24.81 16.28
N LYS A 41 -6.69 -25.36 17.09
CA LYS A 41 -6.34 -26.37 18.11
C LYS A 41 -5.80 -27.65 17.47
N LYS A 42 -6.32 -28.05 16.31
CA LYS A 42 -5.86 -29.22 15.56
C LYS A 42 -4.48 -28.98 14.94
N CYS A 43 -4.27 -27.84 14.29
CA CYS A 43 -2.96 -27.49 13.71
C CYS A 43 -1.86 -27.42 14.79
N ARG A 44 -2.17 -26.90 16.00
CA ARG A 44 -1.20 -26.86 17.11
C ARG A 44 -0.80 -28.25 17.63
N MET A 45 -1.69 -29.24 17.63
CA MET A 45 -1.35 -30.62 18.03
C MET A 45 -0.35 -31.29 17.08
N HIS A 46 -0.35 -30.94 15.79
CA HIS A 46 0.68 -31.40 14.84
C HIS A 46 2.03 -30.71 15.04
N SER A 47 2.04 -29.46 15.52
CA SER A 47 3.29 -28.70 15.75
C SER A 47 4.04 -29.04 17.05
N SER A 48 3.37 -29.61 18.07
CA SER A 48 3.96 -29.85 19.39
C SER A 48 4.51 -31.27 19.62
N GLY A 49 4.92 -31.98 18.56
CA GLY A 49 5.41 -33.36 18.67
C GLY A 49 6.34 -33.86 17.55
N CYS A 50 6.81 -33.00 16.65
CA CYS A 50 7.79 -33.41 15.64
C CYS A 50 9.21 -33.12 16.16
N GLU A 51 9.88 -34.15 16.68
CA GLU A 51 11.31 -34.11 16.98
C GLU A 51 12.09 -33.78 15.72
N LYS A 52 12.94 -32.75 15.81
CA LYS A 52 13.59 -32.03 14.71
C LYS A 52 14.67 -32.82 13.92
N GLU A 53 14.75 -34.15 14.01
CA GLU A 53 15.91 -34.90 13.48
C GLU A 53 15.62 -35.92 12.36
N SER A 54 14.38 -36.06 11.89
CA SER A 54 14.08 -36.98 10.78
C SER A 54 13.48 -36.34 9.52
N CYS A 55 13.16 -35.05 9.54
CA CYS A 55 12.68 -34.34 8.35
C CYS A 55 13.86 -33.91 7.48
N LYS A 56 14.26 -34.76 6.53
CA LYS A 56 15.17 -34.36 5.46
C LYS A 56 14.50 -33.24 4.65
N ALA A 57 15.27 -32.21 4.32
CA ALA A 57 14.89 -31.14 3.40
C ALA A 57 14.50 -31.77 2.05
N GLY A 58 13.19 -31.96 1.85
CA GLY A 58 12.63 -32.73 0.74
C GLY A 58 11.23 -33.27 1.01
N ASP A 59 10.88 -33.52 2.28
CA ASP A 59 9.57 -34.08 2.69
C ASP A 59 8.81 -33.13 3.64
N LYS A 60 8.74 -31.84 3.30
CA LYS A 60 7.77 -30.91 3.88
C LYS A 60 6.70 -30.62 2.82
N GLU A 61 5.81 -31.59 2.57
CA GLU A 61 4.48 -31.19 2.14
C GLU A 61 3.87 -30.46 3.35
N GLY A 62 3.53 -29.17 3.18
CA GLY A 62 2.92 -28.34 4.22
C GLY A 62 1.75 -29.05 4.88
N GLY A 63 1.45 -28.70 6.13
CA GLY A 63 0.46 -29.36 6.96
C GLY A 63 -0.94 -29.34 6.33
N ARG A 64 -1.20 -30.25 5.39
CA ARG A 64 -2.53 -30.47 4.83
C ARG A 64 -3.41 -30.94 5.97
N CYS A 65 -4.44 -30.17 6.29
CA CYS A 65 -5.60 -30.76 6.94
C CYS A 65 -6.17 -31.78 5.95
N ASP A 66 -6.07 -33.09 6.26
CA ASP A 66 -6.48 -34.22 5.41
C ASP A 66 -8.01 -34.30 5.13
N GLY A 67 -8.71 -33.17 4.98
CA GLY A 67 -10.16 -33.11 4.79
C GLY A 67 -10.96 -33.58 6.02
N ASP A 68 -10.31 -33.76 7.17
CA ASP A 68 -10.99 -34.13 8.41
C ASP A 68 -11.41 -32.88 9.20
N PHE A 69 -12.70 -32.57 9.09
CA PHE A 69 -13.38 -31.45 9.76
C PHE A 69 -14.15 -31.86 11.02
N SER A 70 -13.90 -33.06 11.56
CA SER A 70 -14.61 -33.59 12.73
C SER A 70 -14.61 -32.65 13.93
N ALA A 71 -13.47 -32.02 14.22
CA ALA A 71 -13.34 -31.07 15.32
C ALA A 71 -14.17 -29.79 15.11
N MET A 72 -14.28 -29.30 13.87
CA MET A 72 -15.14 -28.16 13.54
C MET A 72 -16.62 -28.55 13.66
N ARG A 73 -17.00 -29.72 13.15
CA ARG A 73 -18.36 -30.27 13.31
C ARG A 73 -18.75 -30.39 14.77
N GLU A 74 -17.90 -31.00 15.60
CA GLU A 74 -18.15 -31.13 17.03
C GLU A 74 -18.29 -29.77 17.71
N ALA A 75 -17.40 -28.81 17.41
CA ALA A 75 -17.45 -27.47 17.99
C ALA A 75 -18.73 -26.72 17.61
N VAL A 76 -19.16 -26.77 16.35
CA VAL A 76 -20.40 -26.11 15.89
C VAL A 76 -21.63 -26.76 16.54
N PHE A 77 -21.71 -28.09 16.56
CA PHE A 77 -22.85 -28.81 17.14
C PHE A 77 -22.79 -28.94 18.66
N SER A 78 -21.79 -28.40 19.35
CA SER A 78 -21.75 -28.28 20.82
C SER A 78 -21.91 -26.84 21.31
N ASP A 79 -21.89 -25.85 20.42
CA ASP A 79 -22.08 -24.45 20.78
C ASP A 79 -23.57 -24.14 21.03
N ALA A 80 -23.92 -23.95 22.30
CA ALA A 80 -25.29 -23.66 22.71
C ALA A 80 -25.85 -22.36 22.10
N THR A 81 -25.00 -21.37 21.81
CA THR A 81 -25.42 -20.07 21.25
C THR A 81 -25.84 -20.23 19.79
N LEU A 82 -25.10 -21.04 19.02
CA LEU A 82 -25.46 -21.36 17.64
C LEU A 82 -26.74 -22.20 17.57
N GLN A 83 -26.87 -23.19 18.45
CA GLN A 83 -28.07 -24.04 18.52
C GLN A 83 -29.35 -23.29 18.92
N GLU A 84 -29.24 -22.24 19.73
CA GLU A 84 -30.39 -21.40 20.10
C GLU A 84 -30.85 -20.52 18.92
N LYS A 85 -29.93 -20.10 18.06
CA LYS A 85 -30.19 -19.14 16.97
C LYS A 85 -30.59 -19.78 15.66
N TYR A 86 -30.08 -20.97 15.36
CA TYR A 86 -30.19 -21.60 14.05
C TYR A 86 -30.63 -23.06 14.20
N ASP A 87 -31.47 -23.52 13.26
CA ASP A 87 -31.84 -24.93 13.21
C ASP A 87 -30.65 -25.79 12.75
N ARG A 88 -30.74 -27.09 13.02
CA ARG A 88 -29.68 -28.05 12.68
C ARG A 88 -29.35 -28.05 11.20
N LYS A 89 -30.36 -27.91 10.33
CA LYS A 89 -30.18 -27.98 8.88
C LYS A 89 -29.35 -26.78 8.38
N THR A 90 -29.65 -25.59 8.88
CA THR A 90 -28.92 -24.35 8.56
C THR A 90 -27.46 -24.46 8.99
N LEU A 91 -27.20 -24.99 10.19
CA LEU A 91 -25.83 -25.21 10.67
C LEU A 91 -25.08 -26.26 9.83
N GLU A 92 -25.76 -27.33 9.39
CA GLU A 92 -25.17 -28.35 8.51
C GLU A 92 -24.81 -27.77 7.13
N GLU A 93 -25.71 -26.99 6.52
CA GLU A 93 -25.48 -26.32 5.23
C GLU A 93 -24.33 -25.31 5.32
N ALA A 94 -24.38 -24.39 6.28
CA ALA A 94 -23.34 -23.38 6.48
C ALA A 94 -21.97 -24.00 6.82
N LEU A 95 -21.95 -25.08 7.60
CA LEU A 95 -20.69 -25.78 7.89
C LEU A 95 -20.11 -26.44 6.65
N SER A 96 -20.94 -27.07 5.81
CA SER A 96 -20.47 -27.69 4.57
C SER A 96 -19.81 -26.67 3.63
N GLU A 97 -20.37 -25.46 3.54
CA GLU A 97 -19.79 -24.37 2.75
C GLU A 97 -18.44 -23.90 3.33
N ILE A 98 -18.35 -23.77 4.67
CA ILE A 98 -17.08 -23.43 5.35
C ILE A 98 -16.03 -24.52 5.08
N GLU A 99 -16.39 -25.79 5.21
CA GLU A 99 -15.47 -26.92 4.97
C GLU A 99 -14.94 -26.93 3.54
N GLU A 100 -15.79 -26.63 2.55
CA GLU A 100 -15.37 -26.49 1.15
C GLU A 100 -14.39 -25.34 0.96
N LEU A 101 -14.65 -24.17 1.55
CA LEU A 101 -13.74 -23.02 1.48
C LEU A 101 -12.37 -23.32 2.13
N VAL A 102 -12.36 -24.05 3.25
CA VAL A 102 -11.11 -24.47 3.90
C VAL A 102 -10.36 -25.47 3.03
N ALA A 103 -11.06 -26.45 2.44
CA ALA A 103 -10.45 -27.43 1.53
C ALA A 103 -9.86 -26.79 0.26
N GLN A 104 -10.43 -25.67 -0.18
CA GLN A 104 -9.93 -24.88 -1.32
C GLN A 104 -8.84 -23.85 -0.93
N GLU A 105 -8.39 -23.84 0.33
CA GLU A 105 -7.41 -22.87 0.85
C GLU A 105 -7.88 -21.40 0.76
N LEU A 106 -9.20 -21.17 0.75
CA LEU A 106 -9.83 -19.85 0.72
C LEU A 106 -10.25 -19.35 2.10
N LEU A 107 -10.13 -20.18 3.13
CA LEU A 107 -10.48 -19.85 4.50
C LEU A 107 -9.59 -20.65 5.48
N PHE A 108 -9.10 -19.98 6.51
CA PHE A 108 -8.09 -20.50 7.44
C PHE A 108 -6.79 -20.94 6.75
N SER A 109 -6.38 -20.25 5.68
CA SER A 109 -5.20 -20.65 4.91
C SER A 109 -3.90 -20.40 5.68
N GLU A 110 -2.87 -21.20 5.39
CA GLU A 110 -1.53 -21.03 5.95
C GLU A 110 -0.77 -19.91 5.22
N ASP A 111 0.24 -19.33 5.87
CA ASP A 111 1.15 -18.37 5.23
C ASP A 111 2.23 -19.12 4.45
N ILE A 112 2.02 -19.29 3.15
CA ILE A 112 2.97 -19.96 2.26
C ILE A 112 4.28 -19.19 2.06
N TYR A 113 4.36 -17.93 2.50
CA TYR A 113 5.55 -17.11 2.37
C TYR A 113 6.47 -17.14 3.59
N GLU A 114 6.01 -17.64 4.74
CA GLU A 114 6.74 -17.59 6.02
C GLU A 114 8.19 -18.11 5.91
N GLU A 115 8.38 -19.28 5.30
CA GLU A 115 9.71 -19.90 5.14
C GLU A 115 10.63 -19.14 4.17
N TYR A 116 10.10 -18.27 3.31
CA TYR A 116 10.88 -17.50 2.33
C TYR A 116 11.33 -16.12 2.86
N VAL A 117 10.79 -15.67 4.00
CA VAL A 117 11.08 -14.33 4.55
C VAL A 117 12.49 -14.24 5.13
N ASP A 118 12.99 -15.30 5.76
CA ASP A 118 14.27 -15.28 6.48
C ASP A 118 15.47 -14.92 5.57
N GLY A 119 15.46 -15.36 4.31
CA GLY A 119 16.51 -15.02 3.33
C GLY A 119 16.28 -13.70 2.58
N PHE A 120 15.15 -13.04 2.78
CA PHE A 120 14.78 -11.84 2.03
C PHE A 120 15.51 -10.58 2.48
N GLN A 121 16.02 -10.56 3.71
CA GLN A 121 16.75 -9.42 4.27
C GLN A 121 18.14 -9.24 3.63
N ASP A 122 18.73 -10.31 3.09
CA ASP A 122 20.08 -10.31 2.53
C ASP A 122 20.15 -9.85 1.06
N ARG A 123 19.01 -9.49 0.45
CA ARG A 123 18.95 -9.09 -0.96
C ARG A 123 19.58 -7.71 -1.18
N GLU A 124 20.31 -7.59 -2.29
CA GLU A 124 20.78 -6.28 -2.75
C GLU A 124 19.59 -5.38 -3.10
N THR A 125 19.52 -4.22 -2.46
CA THR A 125 18.44 -3.25 -2.68
C THR A 125 18.72 -2.39 -3.89
N VAL A 126 17.74 -2.25 -4.78
CA VAL A 126 17.80 -1.30 -5.89
C VAL A 126 16.96 -0.06 -5.59
N VAL A 127 17.46 1.10 -5.98
CA VAL A 127 16.71 2.36 -5.93
C VAL A 127 15.75 2.39 -7.12
N LYS A 128 14.46 2.52 -6.84
CA LYS A 128 13.39 2.46 -7.86
C LYS A 128 12.83 3.84 -8.22
N ALA A 129 12.91 4.76 -7.26
CA ALA A 129 12.30 6.06 -7.36
C ALA A 129 13.14 7.10 -6.59
N LEU A 130 13.09 8.35 -7.03
CA LEU A 130 13.57 9.51 -6.27
C LEU A 130 12.48 10.57 -6.15
N CYS A 131 12.35 11.12 -4.95
CA CYS A 131 11.56 12.32 -4.68
C CYS A 131 12.53 13.51 -4.63
N LEU A 132 12.50 14.34 -5.68
CA LEU A 132 13.39 15.49 -5.81
C LEU A 132 12.75 16.72 -5.19
N ASN A 133 13.31 17.19 -4.08
CA ASN A 133 12.92 18.48 -3.49
C ASN A 133 13.48 19.62 -4.35
N ILE A 134 12.74 20.02 -5.38
CA ILE A 134 13.14 21.03 -6.37
C ILE A 134 13.31 22.41 -5.74
N ALA A 135 12.50 22.71 -4.72
CA ALA A 135 12.60 23.91 -3.93
C ALA A 135 12.43 23.58 -2.44
N HIS A 136 13.26 24.19 -1.60
CA HIS A 136 13.04 24.32 -0.16
C HIS A 136 12.48 25.72 0.18
N ASP A 137 11.53 26.18 -0.64
CA ASP A 137 10.69 27.37 -0.41
C ASP A 137 9.32 27.12 -1.05
N CYS A 138 8.30 27.83 -0.58
CA CYS A 138 6.94 27.71 -1.06
C CYS A 138 6.24 29.07 -1.05
N ASN A 139 5.29 29.26 -1.94
CA ASN A 139 4.40 30.42 -2.00
C ASN A 139 3.14 30.28 -1.13
N LEU A 140 2.97 29.16 -0.40
CA LEU A 140 1.96 28.95 0.65
C LEU A 140 2.61 28.70 2.02
N ARG A 141 1.83 28.79 3.10
CA ARG A 141 2.22 28.47 4.49
C ARG A 141 1.29 27.43 5.08
N CYS A 142 1.25 26.24 4.46
CA CYS A 142 0.34 25.19 4.88
C CYS A 142 0.64 24.73 6.32
N SER A 143 -0.35 24.79 7.21
CA SER A 143 -0.16 24.63 8.65
C SER A 143 0.26 23.21 9.07
N TYR A 144 -0.06 22.19 8.26
CA TYR A 144 0.37 20.80 8.50
C TYR A 144 1.63 20.42 7.72
N CYS A 145 2.24 21.35 6.99
CA CYS A 145 3.38 21.02 6.14
C CYS A 145 4.58 20.61 7.00
N PHE A 146 5.11 19.41 6.74
CA PHE A 146 6.31 18.89 7.41
C PHE A 146 7.52 19.84 7.25
N ALA A 147 7.53 20.62 6.17
CA ALA A 147 8.59 21.58 5.88
C ALA A 147 8.43 22.90 6.64
N ASP A 148 7.94 22.89 7.88
CA ASP A 148 7.79 24.09 8.73
C ASP A 148 7.03 25.23 8.00
N GLU A 149 5.82 24.91 7.51
CA GLU A 149 5.04 25.80 6.65
C GLU A 149 5.77 26.22 5.36
N GLY A 150 6.74 25.43 4.87
CA GLY A 150 7.58 25.76 3.71
C GLY A 150 8.87 26.52 4.05
N GLN A 151 9.20 26.71 5.32
CA GLN A 151 10.45 27.33 5.79
C GLN A 151 11.58 26.34 6.11
N TYR A 152 11.28 25.03 6.06
CA TYR A 152 12.23 23.94 6.31
C TYR A 152 13.04 24.09 7.61
N HIS A 153 12.33 24.33 8.73
CA HIS A 153 12.88 24.44 10.09
C HIS A 153 13.96 25.52 10.25
N GLY A 154 13.80 26.65 9.55
CA GLY A 154 14.82 27.71 9.53
C GLY A 154 16.12 27.32 8.80
N GLY A 155 16.11 26.20 8.09
CA GLY A 155 17.17 25.82 7.16
C GLY A 155 17.33 26.85 6.03
N LYS A 156 18.43 26.76 5.29
CA LYS A 156 18.64 27.63 4.13
C LYS A 156 17.59 27.31 3.08
N ARG A 157 16.66 28.25 2.84
CA ARG A 157 15.83 28.25 1.63
C ARG A 157 16.75 28.09 0.43
N GLY A 158 16.42 27.15 -0.44
CA GLY A 158 17.29 26.78 -1.55
C GLY A 158 16.49 26.24 -2.71
N LEU A 159 16.88 26.64 -3.91
CA LEU A 159 16.40 26.04 -5.14
C LEU A 159 17.44 25.00 -5.58
N MET A 160 16.99 23.82 -5.98
CA MET A 160 17.86 22.79 -6.53
C MET A 160 18.57 23.34 -7.78
N SER A 161 19.90 23.20 -7.85
CA SER A 161 20.62 23.53 -9.08
C SER A 161 20.45 22.43 -10.12
N LEU A 162 20.59 22.77 -11.40
CA LEU A 162 20.46 21.78 -12.48
C LEU A 162 21.49 20.65 -12.34
N GLU A 163 22.71 20.97 -11.90
CA GLU A 163 23.79 19.99 -11.68
C GLU A 163 23.38 18.93 -10.66
N VAL A 164 22.75 19.35 -9.55
CA VAL A 164 22.24 18.44 -8.53
C VAL A 164 21.10 17.57 -9.09
N GLY A 165 20.19 18.16 -9.85
CA GLY A 165 19.11 17.43 -10.50
C GLY A 165 19.58 16.36 -11.49
N LYS A 166 20.61 16.68 -12.30
CA LYS A 166 21.24 15.72 -13.21
C LYS A 166 21.96 14.61 -12.46
N ALA A 167 22.76 14.97 -11.46
CA ALA A 167 23.44 14.00 -10.61
C ALA A 167 22.46 13.05 -9.90
N ALA A 168 21.25 13.53 -9.55
CA ALA A 168 20.21 12.67 -8.99
C ALA A 168 19.67 11.65 -10.00
N LEU A 169 19.47 12.04 -11.28
CA LEU A 169 19.08 11.08 -12.32
C LEU A 169 20.19 10.07 -12.63
N ASP A 170 21.45 10.51 -12.64
CA ASP A 170 22.60 9.61 -12.82
C ASP A 170 22.69 8.61 -11.66
N PHE A 171 22.54 9.09 -10.41
CA PHE A 171 22.48 8.24 -9.23
C PHE A 171 21.36 7.19 -9.36
N LEU A 172 20.16 7.58 -9.76
CA LEU A 172 19.05 6.63 -9.94
C LEU A 172 19.31 5.63 -11.08
N MET A 173 19.95 6.06 -12.16
CA MET A 173 20.36 5.19 -13.28
C MET A 173 21.30 4.10 -12.79
N ASP A 174 22.35 4.48 -12.04
CA ASP A 174 23.41 3.59 -11.57
C ASP A 174 22.93 2.62 -10.48
N HIS A 175 22.04 3.07 -9.59
CA HIS A 175 21.61 2.30 -8.42
C HIS A 175 20.29 1.54 -8.62
N SER A 176 19.75 1.53 -9.84
CA SER A 176 18.49 0.83 -10.15
C SER A 176 18.69 -0.58 -10.74
N GLY A 177 19.94 -1.05 -10.86
CA GLY A 177 20.27 -2.38 -11.40
C GLY A 177 19.67 -2.62 -12.78
N ASN A 178 19.07 -3.79 -13.01
CA ASN A 178 18.41 -4.13 -14.28
C ASN A 178 16.97 -3.60 -14.40
N ARG A 179 16.52 -2.75 -13.47
CA ARG A 179 15.18 -2.17 -13.53
C ARG A 179 15.09 -1.18 -14.68
N ARG A 180 14.10 -1.40 -15.55
CA ARG A 180 13.81 -0.54 -16.70
C ARG A 180 12.98 0.70 -16.31
N ASN A 181 11.92 0.53 -15.54
CA ASN A 181 11.00 1.62 -15.20
C ASN A 181 11.45 2.35 -13.93
N LEU A 182 11.78 3.63 -14.04
CA LEU A 182 12.26 4.48 -12.96
C LEU A 182 11.26 5.60 -12.69
N GLU A 183 11.08 5.98 -11.44
CA GLU A 183 10.13 7.03 -11.04
C GLU A 183 10.88 8.24 -10.49
N VAL A 184 10.47 9.43 -10.91
CA VAL A 184 11.02 10.69 -10.42
C VAL A 184 9.86 11.61 -10.11
N ASP A 185 9.70 11.96 -8.84
CA ASP A 185 8.69 12.90 -8.38
C ASP A 185 9.32 14.26 -8.13
N PHE A 186 8.82 15.28 -8.83
CA PHE A 186 9.17 16.67 -8.58
C PHE A 186 8.33 17.19 -7.42
N PHE A 187 9.00 17.33 -6.27
CA PHE A 187 8.42 17.63 -4.97
C PHE A 187 9.18 18.80 -4.30
N GLY A 188 8.96 18.99 -3.01
CA GLY A 188 9.61 20.00 -2.18
C GLY A 188 8.58 20.92 -1.53
N GLY A 189 8.89 22.21 -1.49
CA GLY A 189 7.94 23.26 -1.12
C GLY A 189 6.98 23.49 -2.27
N GLU A 190 7.37 24.29 -3.26
CA GLU A 190 6.65 24.37 -4.53
C GLU A 190 7.63 24.17 -5.71
N PRO A 191 7.59 23.01 -6.41
CA PRO A 191 8.53 22.73 -7.49
C PRO A 191 8.42 23.72 -8.67
N LEU A 192 7.22 24.29 -8.91
CA LEU A 192 7.05 25.28 -9.97
C LEU A 192 7.77 26.62 -9.71
N MET A 193 8.23 26.87 -8.48
CA MET A 193 9.12 28.02 -8.21
C MET A 193 10.50 27.89 -8.88
N ASN A 194 10.87 26.69 -9.33
CA ASN A 194 12.11 26.42 -10.06
C ASN A 194 11.80 25.62 -11.35
N TRP A 195 10.81 26.11 -12.09
CA TRP A 195 10.26 25.47 -13.28
C TRP A 195 11.30 25.14 -14.36
N GLU A 196 12.27 26.03 -14.60
CA GLU A 196 13.32 25.78 -15.58
C GLU A 196 14.18 24.55 -15.23
N VAL A 197 14.47 24.32 -13.94
CA VAL A 197 15.20 23.12 -13.53
C VAL A 197 14.38 21.87 -13.75
N VAL A 198 13.06 21.90 -13.49
CA VAL A 198 12.16 20.78 -13.79
C VAL A 198 12.21 20.43 -15.27
N LYS A 199 12.03 21.41 -16.17
CA LYS A 199 12.08 21.18 -17.63
C LYS A 199 13.41 20.57 -18.07
N ASN A 200 14.52 21.12 -17.56
CA ASN A 200 15.86 20.66 -17.93
C ASN A 200 16.20 19.27 -17.36
N ILE A 201 15.71 18.91 -16.18
CA ILE A 201 15.87 17.55 -15.63
C ILE A 201 15.08 16.54 -16.46
N VAL A 202 13.83 16.86 -16.85
CA VAL A 202 13.03 15.99 -17.73
C VAL A 202 13.76 15.77 -19.05
N ALA A 203 14.22 16.84 -19.71
CA ALA A 203 14.96 16.75 -20.96
C ALA A 203 16.20 15.87 -20.83
N TYR A 204 16.98 16.05 -19.75
CA TYR A 204 18.14 15.21 -19.46
C TYR A 204 17.77 13.74 -19.24
N GLY A 205 16.68 13.47 -18.50
CA GLY A 205 16.18 12.11 -18.32
C GLY A 205 15.81 11.45 -19.65
N ARG A 206 15.14 12.16 -20.56
CA ARG A 206 14.84 11.66 -21.92
C ARG A 206 16.11 11.38 -22.74
N GLU A 207 17.19 12.13 -22.54
CA GLU A 207 18.48 11.84 -23.17
C GLU A 207 19.12 10.57 -22.62
N LEU A 208 19.02 10.34 -21.30
CA LEU A 208 19.52 9.13 -20.66
C LEU A 208 18.76 7.87 -21.15
N GLU A 209 17.44 7.96 -21.35
CA GLU A 209 16.63 6.86 -21.90
C GLU A 209 17.07 6.40 -23.30
N LYS A 210 17.63 7.30 -24.12
CA LYS A 210 18.11 6.93 -25.46
C LYS A 210 19.37 6.07 -25.42
N LYS A 211 20.17 6.22 -24.35
CA LYS A 211 21.48 5.55 -24.18
C LYS A 211 21.39 4.28 -23.35
N ASN A 212 20.32 4.13 -22.57
CA ASN A 212 20.14 3.06 -21.61
C ASN A 212 18.77 2.39 -21.83
N ASP A 213 18.63 1.08 -21.63
CA ASP A 213 17.30 0.43 -21.67
C ASP A 213 16.52 0.71 -20.38
N LYS A 214 16.23 1.98 -20.14
CA LYS A 214 15.45 2.49 -19.01
C LYS A 214 14.44 3.54 -19.47
N ARG A 215 13.43 3.77 -18.63
CA ARG A 215 12.33 4.70 -18.87
C ARG A 215 11.95 5.40 -17.58
N PHE A 216 12.08 6.72 -17.58
CA PHE A 216 11.63 7.59 -16.51
C PHE A 216 10.15 7.91 -16.65
N ARG A 217 9.45 7.76 -15.53
CA ARG A 217 8.08 8.18 -15.32
C ARG A 217 8.12 9.36 -14.35
N PHE A 218 7.93 10.56 -14.89
CA PHE A 218 7.94 11.79 -14.10
C PHE A 218 6.55 12.05 -13.49
N THR A 219 6.55 12.45 -12.23
CA THR A 219 5.39 12.98 -11.52
C THR A 219 5.69 14.41 -11.10
N LEU A 220 4.70 15.29 -11.17
CA LEU A 220 4.79 16.64 -10.62
C LEU A 220 3.75 16.77 -9.51
N THR A 221 4.18 17.17 -8.31
CA THR A 221 3.29 17.47 -7.20
C THR A 221 3.32 18.96 -6.90
N THR A 222 2.23 19.67 -7.13
CA THR A 222 2.15 21.14 -7.01
C THR A 222 0.97 21.58 -6.15
N ASN A 223 1.10 22.75 -5.54
CA ASN A 223 -0.02 23.43 -4.89
C ASN A 223 -0.98 24.12 -5.86
N GLY A 224 -0.66 24.18 -7.15
CA GLY A 224 -1.55 24.67 -8.21
C GLY A 224 -1.50 26.19 -8.46
N VAL A 225 -1.02 26.99 -7.51
CA VAL A 225 -1.05 28.47 -7.59
C VAL A 225 -0.25 29.02 -8.77
N LEU A 226 0.82 28.33 -9.18
CA LEU A 226 1.69 28.77 -10.27
C LEU A 226 1.36 28.11 -11.62
N LEU A 227 0.30 27.31 -11.69
CA LEU A 227 -0.11 26.68 -12.95
C LEU A 227 -0.54 27.72 -13.97
N ASN A 228 -0.24 27.43 -15.22
CA ASN A 228 -0.67 28.18 -16.40
C ASN A 228 -0.69 27.23 -17.61
N ASP A 229 -1.16 27.74 -18.76
CA ASP A 229 -1.30 26.93 -19.98
C ASP A 229 0.02 26.30 -20.46
N GLU A 230 1.16 26.99 -20.33
CA GLU A 230 2.47 26.45 -20.70
C GLU A 230 2.84 25.24 -19.84
N ILE A 231 2.68 25.37 -18.52
CA ILE A 231 3.03 24.32 -17.56
C ILE A 231 2.09 23.12 -17.72
N LEU A 232 0.80 23.37 -17.93
CA LEU A 232 -0.18 22.31 -18.15
C LEU A 232 0.10 21.55 -19.45
N GLU A 233 0.41 22.26 -20.54
CA GLU A 233 0.78 21.62 -21.81
C GLU A 233 2.06 20.78 -21.68
N PHE A 234 3.06 21.29 -20.95
CA PHE A 234 4.25 20.51 -20.65
C PHE A 234 3.93 19.28 -19.80
N ALA A 235 3.11 19.44 -18.75
CA ALA A 235 2.72 18.34 -17.87
C ALA A 235 1.96 17.25 -18.64
N ASN A 236 1.01 17.63 -19.50
CA ASN A 236 0.26 16.70 -20.35
C ASN A 236 1.17 15.86 -21.26
N ARG A 237 2.29 16.43 -21.71
CA ARG A 237 3.24 15.75 -22.59
C ARG A 237 4.25 14.89 -21.82
N GLU A 238 4.82 15.43 -20.74
CA GLU A 238 6.01 14.86 -20.11
C GLU A 238 5.78 14.19 -18.75
N MET A 239 4.72 14.59 -18.04
CA MET A 239 4.38 14.03 -16.74
C MET A 239 3.42 12.86 -16.93
N ALA A 240 3.79 11.71 -16.38
CA ALA A 240 2.90 10.57 -16.34
C ALA A 240 1.85 10.69 -15.23
N ASN A 241 2.06 11.61 -14.28
CA ASN A 241 1.11 11.94 -13.25
C ASN A 241 1.28 13.40 -12.78
N LEU A 242 0.17 14.06 -12.47
CA LEU A 242 0.14 15.39 -11.89
C LEU A 242 -0.71 15.33 -10.62
N VAL A 243 -0.11 15.63 -9.47
CA VAL A 243 -0.78 15.67 -8.17
C VAL A 243 -1.09 17.12 -7.82
N LEU A 244 -2.38 17.45 -7.75
CA LEU A 244 -2.89 18.77 -7.38
C LEU A 244 -3.35 18.77 -5.93
N SER A 245 -2.72 19.60 -5.10
CA SER A 245 -2.99 19.61 -3.66
C SER A 245 -4.18 20.50 -3.28
N ILE A 246 -5.32 19.89 -2.99
CA ILE A 246 -6.55 20.58 -2.57
C ILE A 246 -7.26 19.83 -1.41
N ASP A 247 -7.54 20.52 -0.30
CA ASP A 247 -8.11 19.89 0.91
C ASP A 247 -9.65 19.85 0.94
N GLY A 248 -10.30 19.91 -0.22
CA GLY A 248 -11.76 19.92 -0.34
C GLY A 248 -12.36 21.32 -0.30
N ARG A 249 -13.33 21.56 0.59
CA ARG A 249 -14.11 22.81 0.62
C ARG A 249 -13.22 24.03 0.89
N ARG A 250 -13.60 25.18 0.31
CA ARG A 250 -12.89 26.46 0.42
C ARG A 250 -12.45 26.80 1.84
N GLU A 251 -13.37 26.77 2.80
CA GLU A 251 -13.10 27.13 4.19
C GLU A 251 -12.12 26.18 4.89
N VAL A 252 -12.06 24.92 4.44
CA VAL A 252 -11.10 23.92 4.94
C VAL A 252 -9.74 24.16 4.29
N HIS A 253 -9.71 24.34 2.97
CA HIS A 253 -8.51 24.61 2.19
C HIS A 253 -7.82 25.89 2.67
N ASP A 254 -8.51 27.03 2.66
CA ASP A 254 -7.91 28.32 3.01
C ASP A 254 -7.43 28.38 4.47
N ARG A 255 -8.10 27.64 5.37
CA ARG A 255 -7.66 27.52 6.76
C ARG A 255 -6.31 26.83 6.87
N MET A 256 -6.14 25.72 6.14
CA MET A 256 -4.99 24.83 6.26
C MET A 256 -3.85 25.14 5.30
N ARG A 257 -4.14 25.76 4.15
CA ARG A 257 -3.19 26.06 3.07
C ARG A 257 -3.14 27.55 2.74
N PRO A 258 -2.99 28.45 3.73
CA PRO A 258 -3.07 29.88 3.47
C PRO A 258 -1.88 30.40 2.66
N PHE A 259 -2.08 31.51 1.95
CA PHE A 259 -0.96 32.35 1.53
C PHE A 259 -0.17 32.87 2.75
N PRO A 260 1.12 33.22 2.59
CA PRO A 260 1.88 33.93 3.61
C PRO A 260 1.11 35.15 4.14
N GLY A 261 0.95 35.23 5.46
CA GLY A 261 0.16 36.29 6.10
C GLY A 261 -1.36 36.20 5.90
N ARG A 262 -1.88 35.06 5.41
CA ARG A 262 -3.32 34.77 5.21
C ARG A 262 -4.05 35.80 4.34
N ARG A 263 -3.39 36.30 3.30
CA ARG A 263 -3.97 37.29 2.38
C ARG A 263 -4.62 36.59 1.19
N GLY A 264 -5.92 36.81 0.98
CA GLY A 264 -6.66 36.19 -0.12
C GLY A 264 -7.04 34.73 0.14
N SER A 265 -7.63 34.10 -0.87
CA SER A 265 -8.03 32.68 -0.88
C SER A 265 -7.13 31.92 -1.83
N SER A 266 -6.35 30.96 -1.31
CA SER A 266 -5.56 30.06 -2.15
C SER A 266 -6.46 29.10 -2.91
N TYR A 267 -7.61 28.75 -2.34
CA TYR A 267 -8.65 27.99 -3.04
C TYR A 267 -9.16 28.68 -4.29
N ASP A 268 -9.41 30.00 -4.25
CA ASP A 268 -9.89 30.75 -5.42
C ASP A 268 -8.85 30.95 -6.52
N THR A 269 -7.58 30.79 -6.16
CA THR A 269 -6.48 30.94 -7.12
C THR A 269 -6.26 29.67 -7.94
N ILE A 270 -6.60 28.51 -7.37
CA ILE A 270 -6.43 27.18 -7.95
C ILE A 270 -7.69 26.81 -8.74
#